data_AF-A0A433C418-F1
#
_entry.id   AF-A0A433C418-F1
#
_cell.length_a   1.000
_cell.length_b   1.000
_cell.length_c   1.000
_cell.angle_alpha   90.00
_cell.angle_beta   90.00
_cell.angle_gamma   90.00
#
_symmetry.space_group_name_H-M   'P 1'
#
loop_
_entity.id
_entity.type
_entity.pdbx_description
1 polymer ?
#
loop_
_entity_poly.entity_id
_entity_poly.type
_entity_poly.pdbx_seq_one_letter_code
_entity_poly.pdbx_strand_id
1 'polypeptide(L)'
;MIDHVYPVGHCAKASVLASIWLNRAGQHADQNDALVDELVEPLRAAIRVGCRTGEMSSPCPDTDAQAIFNLVTGMILTHGVLGRPASAEHIKGVVMDAVGHSLKLNRP
;
A
#
# COMPACT_ATOMS: atom_id res chain seq x y z
N MET A 1 -1.94 2.05 18.22
CA MET A 1 -2.51 3.40 17.99
C MET A 1 -1.91 3.92 16.69
N ILE A 2 -2.52 3.59 15.54
CA ILE A 2 -2.01 3.87 14.18
C ILE A 2 -2.53 5.22 13.65
N ASP A 3 -3.31 5.95 14.45
CA ASP A 3 -4.04 7.15 14.07
C ASP A 3 -3.15 8.40 13.85
N HIS A 4 -1.83 8.24 13.83
CA HIS A 4 -0.87 9.33 13.58
C HIS A 4 -0.05 9.17 12.29
N VAL A 5 -0.26 8.10 11.51
CA VAL A 5 0.60 7.82 10.33
C VAL A 5 -0.05 8.23 9.01
N TYR A 6 -1.34 8.59 8.98
CA TYR A 6 -2.04 8.97 7.75
C TYR A 6 -2.49 10.44 7.76
N PRO A 7 -1.60 11.40 7.42
CA PRO A 7 -2.07 12.73 7.08
C PRO A 7 -2.91 12.64 5.80
N VAL A 8 -4.12 13.21 5.89
CA VAL A 8 -5.22 13.23 4.90
C VAL A 8 -4.80 13.67 3.48
N GLY A 9 -3.60 14.22 3.30
CA GLY A 9 -3.05 14.63 1.99
C GLY A 9 -2.63 13.49 1.04
N HIS A 10 -2.39 12.26 1.51
CA HIS A 10 -1.91 11.17 0.64
C HIS A 10 -3.01 10.39 -0.09
N CYS A 11 -4.26 10.45 0.40
CA CYS A 11 -5.40 9.82 -0.28
C CYS A 11 -5.66 10.46 -1.66
N ALA A 12 -5.40 11.75 -1.81
CA ALA A 12 -5.47 12.46 -3.08
C ALA A 12 -4.44 11.93 -4.10
N LYS A 13 -3.21 11.63 -3.65
CA LYS A 13 -2.13 11.10 -4.51
C LYS A 13 -2.42 9.68 -5.00
N ALA A 14 -3.01 8.82 -4.17
CA ALA A 14 -3.41 7.48 -4.57
C ALA A 14 -4.53 7.48 -5.63
N SER A 15 -5.50 8.40 -5.49
CA SER A 15 -6.57 8.61 -6.49
C SER A 15 -6.02 9.17 -7.82
N VAL A 16 -5.04 10.08 -7.74
CA VAL A 16 -4.31 10.60 -8.91
C VAL A 16 -3.49 9.50 -9.59
N LEU A 17 -2.79 8.65 -8.83
CA LEU A 17 -2.05 7.51 -9.36
C LEU A 17 -2.98 6.54 -10.11
N ALA A 18 -4.09 6.14 -9.49
CA ALA A 18 -5.08 5.27 -10.12
C ALA A 18 -5.65 5.88 -11.41
N SER A 19 -5.91 7.20 -11.42
CA SER A 19 -6.42 7.93 -12.58
C SER A 19 -5.37 8.10 -13.70
N ILE A 20 -4.09 8.26 -13.36
CA ILE A 20 -2.98 8.34 -14.31
C ILE A 20 -2.70 6.96 -14.92
N TRP A 21 -2.70 5.91 -14.09
CA TRP A 21 -2.55 4.53 -14.54
C TRP A 21 -3.63 4.10 -15.54
N LEU A 22 -4.89 4.43 -15.26
CA LEU A 22 -6.00 4.14 -16.18
C LEU A 22 -5.93 4.92 -17.50
N ASN A 23 -5.35 6.13 -17.50
CA ASN A 23 -5.36 7.01 -18.68
C ASN A 23 -4.08 6.97 -19.53
N ARG A 24 -2.91 6.54 -19.00
CA ARG A 24 -1.61 6.83 -19.64
C ARG A 24 -0.52 5.76 -19.55
N ALA A 25 -0.86 4.50 -19.24
CA ALA A 25 0.12 3.43 -18.98
C ALA A 25 1.22 3.22 -20.05
N GLY A 26 1.09 3.74 -21.28
CA GLY A 26 2.11 3.63 -22.32
C GLY A 26 3.07 4.83 -22.53
N GLN A 27 2.73 6.04 -22.08
CA GLN A 27 3.47 7.27 -22.48
C GLN A 27 4.44 7.83 -21.41
N HIS A 28 4.34 7.37 -20.17
CA HIS A 28 5.12 7.90 -19.04
C HIS A 28 5.58 6.80 -18.07
N ALA A 29 5.97 5.64 -18.59
CA ALA A 29 6.33 4.47 -17.78
C ALA A 29 7.38 4.80 -16.70
N ASP A 30 8.48 5.46 -17.09
CA ASP A 30 9.57 5.82 -16.16
C ASP A 30 9.12 6.79 -15.04
N GLN A 31 8.21 7.72 -15.35
CA GLN A 31 7.69 8.67 -14.36
C GLN A 31 6.69 7.99 -13.40
N ASN A 32 5.92 7.05 -13.93
CA ASN A 32 5.01 6.24 -13.13
C ASN A 32 5.79 5.31 -12.19
N ASP A 33 6.88 4.70 -12.67
CA ASP A 33 7.74 3.84 -11.86
C ASP A 33 8.40 4.63 -10.73
N ALA A 34 8.97 5.81 -11.02
CA ALA A 34 9.54 6.68 -9.99
C ALA A 34 8.50 7.10 -8.93
N LEU A 35 7.27 7.41 -9.35
CA LEU A 35 6.18 7.78 -8.44
C LEU A 35 5.73 6.58 -7.59
N VAL A 36 5.62 5.39 -8.18
CA VAL A 36 5.31 4.16 -7.43
C VAL A 36 6.41 3.90 -6.40
N ASP A 37 7.67 4.07 -6.77
CA ASP A 37 8.80 3.85 -5.87
C ASP A 37 8.77 4.82 -4.67
N GLU A 38 8.46 6.11 -4.91
CA GLU A 38 8.25 7.11 -3.84
C GLU A 38 7.10 6.72 -2.90
N LEU A 39 6.00 6.17 -3.44
CA LEU A 39 4.84 5.77 -2.65
C LEU A 39 5.06 4.48 -1.85
N VAL A 40 5.93 3.58 -2.34
CA VAL A 40 6.26 2.31 -1.68
C VAL A 40 7.35 2.49 -0.63
N GLU A 41 8.23 3.47 -0.76
CA GLU A 41 9.36 3.67 0.16
C GLU A 41 8.97 3.78 1.65
N PRO A 42 7.89 4.51 2.05
CA PRO A 42 7.45 4.52 3.44
C PRO A 42 7.05 3.14 3.97
N LEU A 43 6.47 2.28 3.12
CA LEU A 43 6.13 0.90 3.48
C LEU A 43 7.39 0.07 3.67
N ARG A 44 8.38 0.20 2.78
CA ARG A 44 9.68 -0.47 2.92
C ARG A 44 10.35 -0.08 4.23
N ALA A 45 10.40 1.22 4.53
CA ALA A 45 10.98 1.73 5.76
C ALA A 45 10.28 1.15 7.00
N ALA A 46 8.94 1.10 7.01
CA ALA A 46 8.17 0.54 8.12
C ALA A 46 8.43 -0.97 8.34
N ILE A 47 8.42 -1.77 7.27
CA ILE A 47 8.68 -3.22 7.36
C ILE A 47 10.12 -3.47 7.82
N ARG A 48 11.10 -2.72 7.29
CA ARG A 48 12.51 -2.82 7.72
C ARG A 48 12.68 -2.45 9.19
N VAL A 49 11.97 -1.44 9.69
CA VAL A 49 11.96 -1.11 11.13
C VAL A 49 11.35 -2.26 11.93
N GLY A 50 10.17 -2.76 11.57
CA GLY A 50 9.52 -3.88 12.27
C GLY A 50 10.36 -5.16 12.28
N CYS A 51 11.09 -5.45 11.20
CA CYS A 51 12.03 -6.57 11.16
C CYS A 51 13.23 -6.36 12.10
N ARG A 52 13.76 -5.13 12.19
CA ARG A 52 14.87 -4.81 13.10
C ARG A 52 14.46 -4.83 14.57
N THR A 53 13.23 -4.45 14.90
CA THR A 53 12.72 -4.46 16.28
C THR A 53 12.17 -5.83 16.70
N GLY A 54 12.04 -6.78 15.77
CA GLY A 54 11.48 -8.11 16.01
C GLY A 54 9.96 -8.13 16.08
N GLU A 55 9.28 -7.04 15.74
CA GLU A 55 7.81 -6.96 15.64
C GLU A 55 7.28 -7.71 14.40
N MET A 56 8.10 -7.83 13.36
CA MET A 56 7.79 -8.49 12.09
C MET A 56 8.90 -9.44 11.68
N SER A 57 8.56 -10.41 10.83
CA SER A 57 9.53 -11.30 10.19
C SER A 57 9.25 -11.37 8.69
N SER A 58 10.15 -10.77 7.91
CA SER A 58 10.12 -10.85 6.44
C SER A 58 11.50 -11.25 5.90
N PRO A 59 11.57 -12.23 4.99
CA PRO A 59 12.81 -12.57 4.30
C PRO A 59 13.14 -11.58 3.16
N CYS A 60 12.15 -10.83 2.67
CA CYS A 60 12.29 -9.91 1.53
C CYS A 60 11.44 -8.63 1.75
N PRO A 61 11.83 -7.72 2.67
CA PRO A 61 11.03 -6.55 3.05
C PRO A 61 10.59 -5.66 1.89
N ASP A 62 11.43 -5.54 0.86
CA ASP A 62 11.14 -4.67 -0.29
C ASP A 62 10.09 -5.29 -1.22
N THR A 63 10.13 -6.61 -1.39
CA THR A 63 9.13 -7.36 -2.15
C THR A 63 7.78 -7.33 -1.43
N ASP A 64 7.79 -7.50 -0.11
CA ASP A 64 6.56 -7.46 0.69
C ASP A 64 5.91 -6.08 0.67
N ALA A 65 6.70 -4.99 0.77
CA ALA A 65 6.20 -3.63 0.62
C ALA A 65 5.49 -3.41 -0.73
N GLN A 66 6.09 -3.90 -1.82
CA GLN A 66 5.51 -3.81 -3.15
C GLN A 66 4.21 -4.63 -3.26
N ALA A 67 4.18 -5.83 -2.70
CA ALA A 67 3.00 -6.69 -2.70
C ALA A 67 1.83 -6.02 -1.94
N ILE A 68 2.10 -5.38 -0.80
CA ILE A 68 1.11 -4.65 -0.02
C ILE A 68 0.56 -3.46 -0.81
N PHE A 69 1.43 -2.68 -1.45
CA PHE A 69 1.01 -1.57 -2.29
C PHE A 69 0.12 -2.02 -3.45
N ASN A 70 0.49 -3.11 -4.12
CA ASN A 70 -0.29 -3.69 -5.22
C ASN A 70 -1.66 -4.19 -4.73
N LEU A 71 -1.73 -4.80 -3.55
CA LEU A 71 -2.98 -5.25 -2.93
C LEU A 71 -3.92 -4.07 -2.66
N VAL A 72 -3.43 -3.02 -1.98
CA VAL A 72 -4.22 -1.81 -1.66
C VAL A 72 -4.74 -1.16 -2.94
N THR A 73 -3.86 -0.99 -3.93
CA THR A 73 -4.19 -0.34 -5.21
C THR A 73 -5.20 -1.18 -6.00
N GLY A 74 -5.00 -2.50 -6.06
CA GLY A 74 -5.92 -3.43 -6.71
C GLY A 74 -7.31 -3.42 -6.07
N MET A 75 -7.41 -3.33 -4.75
CA MET A 75 -8.69 -3.20 -4.03
C MET A 75 -9.39 -1.87 -4.36
N ILE A 76 -8.68 -0.75 -4.32
CA ILE A 76 -9.23 0.57 -4.66
C ILE A 76 -9.76 0.56 -6.10
N LEU A 77 -8.97 0.06 -7.05
CA LEU A 77 -9.36 -0.05 -8.46
C LEU A 77 -10.58 -0.96 -8.63
N THR A 78 -10.61 -2.14 -7.98
CA THR A 78 -11.72 -3.08 -8.06
C THR A 78 -13.02 -2.45 -7.56
N HIS A 79 -12.99 -1.80 -6.40
CA HIS A 79 -14.17 -1.13 -5.85
C HIS A 79 -14.62 0.08 -6.67
N GLY A 80 -13.67 0.82 -7.27
CA GLY A 80 -13.95 1.91 -8.19
C GLY A 80 -14.63 1.43 -9.48
N VAL A 81 -14.10 0.37 -10.11
CA VAL A 81 -14.64 -0.23 -11.35
C VAL A 81 -16.04 -0.82 -11.13
N LEU A 82 -16.28 -1.43 -9.97
CA LEU A 82 -17.59 -1.99 -9.63
C LEU A 82 -18.65 -0.93 -9.27
N GLY A 83 -18.30 0.37 -9.29
CA GLY A 83 -19.20 1.46 -8.91
C GLY A 83 -19.63 1.40 -7.44
N ARG A 84 -18.89 0.64 -6.62
CA ARG A 84 -19.18 0.38 -5.20
C ARG A 84 -17.93 0.66 -4.39
N PRO A 85 -17.62 1.95 -4.15
CA PRO A 85 -16.45 2.32 -3.38
C PRO A 85 -16.51 1.66 -2.00
N ALA A 86 -15.49 0.88 -1.65
CA ALA A 86 -15.31 0.39 -0.30
C ALA A 86 -14.96 1.55 0.63
N SER A 87 -15.40 1.48 1.89
CA SER A 87 -14.93 2.40 2.90
C SER A 87 -13.44 2.19 3.16
N ALA A 88 -12.75 3.25 3.60
CA ALA A 88 -11.35 3.17 3.98
C ALA A 88 -11.14 2.16 5.12
N GLU A 89 -12.10 2.04 6.04
CA GLU A 89 -12.10 1.10 7.15
C GLU A 89 -12.16 -0.35 6.66
N HIS A 90 -12.96 -0.64 5.63
CA HIS A 90 -13.04 -1.97 5.05
C HIS A 90 -11.73 -2.36 4.39
N ILE A 91 -11.17 -1.47 3.56
CA ILE A 91 -9.88 -1.71 2.89
C ILE A 91 -8.77 -1.90 3.94
N LYS A 92 -8.74 -1.05 4.97
CA LYS A 92 -7.79 -1.16 6.08
C LYS A 92 -7.89 -2.50 6.78
N GLY A 93 -9.11 -2.98 7.10
CA GLY A 93 -9.31 -4.27 7.76
C GLY A 93 -8.74 -5.44 6.95
N VAL A 94 -9.12 -5.53 5.67
CA VAL A 94 -8.64 -6.60 4.77
C VAL A 94 -7.12 -6.56 4.61
N VAL A 95 -6.54 -5.38 4.41
CA VAL A 95 -5.10 -5.21 4.25
C VAL A 95 -4.36 -5.59 5.53
N MET A 96 -4.84 -5.16 6.70
CA MET A 96 -4.22 -5.49 7.99
C MET A 96 -4.22 -7.00 8.27
N ASP A 97 -5.30 -7.70 7.92
CA ASP A 97 -5.37 -9.17 8.07
C ASP A 97 -4.37 -9.88 7.14
N ALA A 98 -4.31 -9.46 5.87
CA ALA A 98 -3.38 -10.02 4.88
C ALA A 98 -1.91 -9.77 5.26
N VAL A 99 -1.59 -8.54 5.68
CA VAL A 99 -0.26 -8.15 6.15
C VAL A 99 0.11 -8.89 7.43
N GLY A 100 -0.82 -8.99 8.37
CA GLY A 100 -0.65 -9.70 9.64
C GLY A 100 -0.22 -11.15 9.43
N HIS A 101 -0.89 -11.84 8.51
CA HIS A 101 -0.57 -13.22 8.17
C HIS A 101 0.77 -13.35 7.44
N SER A 102 1.04 -12.46 6.49
CA SER A 102 2.22 -12.56 5.61
C SER A 102 3.53 -12.17 6.31
N LEU A 103 3.50 -11.13 7.15
CA LEU A 103 4.68 -10.61 7.86
C LEU A 103 4.90 -11.25 9.23
N LYS A 104 4.09 -12.26 9.59
CA LYS A 104 4.11 -12.92 10.91
C LYS A 104 4.17 -11.91 12.05
N LEU A 105 3.29 -10.90 11.98
CA LEU A 105 3.21 -9.84 12.99
C LEU A 105 3.03 -10.49 14.36
N ASN A 106 3.97 -10.22 15.27
CA ASN A 106 3.84 -10.65 16.65
C ASN A 106 2.68 -9.88 17.27
N ARG A 107 1.53 -10.56 17.42
CA ARG A 107 0.41 -9.99 18.16
C ARG A 107 0.84 -9.85 19.63
N PRO A 108 0.56 -8.71 20.28
CA PRO A 108 0.75 -8.59 21.72
C PRO A 108 -0.13 -9.60 22.47
#